data_AF-A0A2V2UCI5-F1
#
_entry.id   AF-A0A2V2UCI5-F1
#
_cell.length_a   1.000
_cell.length_b   1.000
_cell.length_c   1.000
_cell.angle_alpha   90.00
_cell.angle_beta   90.00
_cell.angle_gamma   90.00
#
_symmetry.space_group_name_H-M   'P 1'
#
loop_
_entity.id
_entity.type
_entity.pdbx_description
1 polymer ?
#
loop_
_entity_poly.entity_id
_entity_poly.type
_entity_poly.pdbx_seq_one_letter_code
_entity_poly.pdbx_strand_id
1 'polypeptide(L)'
;MDKDTRRAKISLLTTGIMIATAFLVMGSLQNQLTKTALAQTSTKPTNTFSMNGAIGSLVLGMAPNTKTVDMTTVQKFILSGDWSMSVNKGNLTSLAANFYTGPVGGGITNHTHQLSNFRVNNSNNVPIQLTPDKTVSLSGVLDVGTNGKKAWNDVHTTVVISKGRTITISLADKDTQSHFMGQQIYGIVKRLNIQ
;
A
#
# COMPACT_ATOMS: atom_id res chain seq x y z
N MET A 1 -61.87 26.15 -14.97
CA MET A 1 -62.89 26.91 -14.21
C MET A 1 -63.31 26.05 -13.05
N ASP A 2 -63.25 26.63 -11.86
CA ASP A 2 -63.22 26.07 -10.50
C ASP A 2 -64.53 25.40 -10.02
N LYS A 3 -64.43 24.37 -9.16
CA LYS A 3 -65.06 24.30 -7.81
C LYS A 3 -64.98 22.91 -7.14
N ASP A 4 -64.06 22.82 -6.18
CA ASP A 4 -64.29 22.59 -4.74
C ASP A 4 -65.43 21.65 -4.27
N THR A 5 -65.12 20.70 -3.34
CA THR A 5 -65.71 20.62 -1.97
C THR A 5 -65.60 19.22 -1.29
N ARG A 6 -64.73 19.15 -0.26
CA ARG A 6 -64.83 18.58 1.12
C ARG A 6 -65.23 17.11 1.43
N ARG A 7 -64.31 16.48 2.19
CA ARG A 7 -64.39 15.81 3.54
C ARG A 7 -65.16 14.48 3.75
N ALA A 8 -64.45 13.51 4.35
CA ALA A 8 -64.87 12.78 5.56
C ALA A 8 -63.66 12.19 6.33
N LYS A 9 -63.72 12.24 7.67
CA LYS A 9 -62.76 11.73 8.67
C LYS A 9 -63.25 10.36 9.22
N ILE A 10 -62.49 9.76 10.17
CA ILE A 10 -62.82 8.74 11.22
C ILE A 10 -61.93 7.46 11.05
N SER A 11 -61.26 6.82 12.02
CA SER A 11 -61.10 6.95 13.48
C SER A 11 -59.82 6.23 13.96
N LEU A 12 -59.33 6.68 15.12
CA LEU A 12 -58.28 6.18 16.02
C LEU A 12 -58.58 4.82 16.70
N LEU A 13 -57.51 4.16 17.16
CA LEU A 13 -57.38 3.40 18.43
C LEU A 13 -55.94 3.67 18.96
N THR A 14 -55.71 4.54 19.98
CA THR A 14 -55.65 4.29 21.45
C THR A 14 -54.57 3.26 21.84
N THR A 15 -53.64 3.43 22.80
CA THR A 15 -53.41 4.34 23.95
C THR A 15 -51.98 4.03 24.45
N GLY A 16 -51.17 4.97 24.94
CA GLY A 16 -51.12 5.22 26.39
C GLY A 16 -49.95 6.10 26.88
N ILE A 17 -50.32 7.15 27.63
CA ILE A 17 -49.71 7.74 28.86
C ILE A 17 -48.32 8.40 28.69
N MET A 18 -48.18 9.73 28.51
CA MET A 18 -48.35 10.91 29.40
C MET A 18 -47.42 10.98 30.63
N ILE A 19 -46.40 11.87 30.61
CA ILE A 19 -46.07 12.79 31.74
C ILE A 19 -45.55 14.14 31.17
N ALA A 20 -46.13 15.23 31.68
CA ALA A 20 -45.88 16.66 31.44
C ALA A 20 -44.46 17.12 31.90
N THR A 21 -43.87 18.22 31.44
CA THR A 21 -44.30 19.62 31.68
C THR A 21 -43.64 20.62 30.72
N ALA A 22 -44.33 21.73 30.51
CA ALA A 22 -44.05 22.82 29.58
C ALA A 22 -42.95 23.79 30.06
N PHE A 23 -42.33 24.54 29.15
CA PHE A 23 -42.50 26.01 29.02
C PHE A 23 -41.71 26.56 27.82
N LEU A 24 -42.37 27.45 27.07
CA LEU A 24 -41.84 28.24 25.96
C LEU A 24 -40.77 29.23 26.45
N VAL A 25 -39.63 29.31 25.76
CA VAL A 25 -38.92 30.57 25.56
C VAL A 25 -38.49 30.63 24.09
N MET A 26 -39.14 31.51 23.34
CA MET A 26 -38.63 32.04 22.07
C MET A 26 -37.38 32.88 22.36
N GLY A 27 -36.37 32.77 21.51
CA GLY A 27 -35.30 33.76 21.44
C GLY A 27 -33.91 33.15 21.31
N SER A 28 -33.39 33.18 20.08
CA SER A 28 -31.98 33.02 19.73
C SER A 28 -31.29 31.72 20.14
N LEU A 29 -31.51 30.65 19.38
CA LEU A 29 -30.58 29.51 19.32
C LEU A 29 -29.96 29.36 17.93
N GLN A 30 -29.70 30.48 17.26
CA GLN A 30 -29.13 30.47 15.89
C GLN A 30 -27.65 30.84 15.84
N ASN A 31 -26.92 30.78 16.97
CA ASN A 31 -25.51 31.19 16.99
C ASN A 31 -24.52 30.28 17.77
N GLN A 32 -24.84 29.02 18.02
CA GLN A 32 -23.89 28.08 18.63
C GLN A 32 -23.88 26.68 18.00
N LEU A 33 -23.87 26.60 16.67
CA LEU A 33 -23.20 25.48 16.00
C LEU A 33 -21.74 25.87 15.81
N THR A 34 -20.97 25.72 16.88
CA THR A 34 -19.51 25.71 16.84
C THR A 34 -19.08 24.66 15.81
N LYS A 35 -18.53 25.13 14.68
CA LYS A 35 -17.69 24.32 13.81
C LYS A 35 -16.46 23.91 14.60
N THR A 36 -16.56 22.83 15.35
CA THR A 36 -15.37 22.10 15.79
C THR A 36 -14.84 21.38 14.56
N ALA A 37 -14.11 22.10 13.71
CA ALA A 37 -13.26 21.47 12.72
C ALA A 37 -12.22 20.67 13.52
N LEU A 38 -12.30 19.34 13.47
CA LEU A 38 -11.18 18.50 13.87
C LEU A 38 -10.00 18.98 13.02
N ALA A 39 -9.02 19.63 13.64
CA ALA A 39 -7.76 19.93 13.00
C ALA A 39 -7.13 18.59 12.64
N GLN A 40 -7.37 18.10 11.43
CA GLN A 40 -6.57 17.03 10.86
C GLN A 40 -5.17 17.62 10.77
N THR A 41 -4.25 17.09 11.56
CA THR A 41 -2.83 17.35 11.42
C THR A 41 -2.43 16.84 10.03
N SER A 42 -2.60 17.69 9.03
CA SER A 42 -2.02 17.56 7.70
C SER A 42 -0.51 17.72 7.90
N THR A 43 0.17 16.67 8.36
CA THR A 43 1.61 16.61 8.28
C THR A 43 1.96 16.70 6.81
N LYS A 44 2.67 17.76 6.42
CA LYS A 44 3.09 17.97 5.04
C LYS A 44 3.85 16.72 4.57
N PRO A 45 3.61 16.21 3.35
CA PRO A 45 4.41 15.13 2.80
C PRO A 45 5.90 15.47 2.87
N THR A 46 6.72 14.52 3.31
CA THR A 46 8.18 14.71 3.40
C THR A 46 8.85 14.16 2.16
N ASN A 47 9.79 14.93 1.59
CA ASN A 47 10.51 14.55 0.37
C ASN A 47 11.97 14.13 0.61
N THR A 48 12.41 14.08 1.87
CA THR A 48 13.76 13.63 2.24
C THR A 48 13.64 12.58 3.34
N PHE A 49 13.91 11.33 3.00
CA PHE A 49 13.76 10.21 3.91
C PHE A 49 14.58 9.00 3.44
N SER A 50 14.88 8.09 4.36
CA SER A 50 15.47 6.80 4.04
C SER A 50 14.77 5.68 4.80
N MET A 51 14.73 4.50 4.17
CA MET A 51 14.18 3.29 4.74
C MET A 51 15.07 2.11 4.45
N ASN A 52 15.13 1.16 5.40
CA ASN A 52 15.77 -0.13 5.17
C ASN A 52 15.01 -1.22 5.89
N GLY A 53 15.30 -2.47 5.54
CA GLY A 53 14.56 -3.58 6.05
C GLY A 53 15.06 -4.94 5.60
N ALA A 54 14.32 -5.97 6.00
CA ALA A 54 14.56 -7.32 5.53
C ALA A 54 13.57 -7.69 4.43
N ILE A 55 14.04 -8.42 3.42
CA ILE A 55 13.21 -9.26 2.56
C ILE A 55 12.93 -10.57 3.31
N GLY A 56 11.69 -11.00 3.27
CA GLY A 56 11.22 -12.22 3.88
C GLY A 56 9.97 -12.67 3.13
N SER A 57 10.17 -13.38 2.03
CA SER A 57 9.10 -13.73 1.10
C SER A 57 9.08 -15.23 0.83
N LEU A 58 7.89 -15.75 0.56
CA LEU A 58 7.68 -17.10 0.07
C LEU A 58 7.17 -17.00 -1.37
N VAL A 59 7.90 -17.60 -2.31
CA VAL A 59 7.49 -17.71 -3.71
C VAL A 59 7.12 -19.17 -3.99
N LEU A 60 5.99 -19.37 -4.66
CA LEU A 60 5.47 -20.69 -4.99
C LEU A 60 5.80 -21.03 -6.44
N GLY A 61 6.30 -22.25 -6.69
CA GLY A 61 6.57 -22.75 -8.05
C GLY A 61 5.26 -23.13 -8.74
N MET A 62 4.57 -22.15 -9.30
CA MET A 62 3.27 -22.30 -9.95
C MET A 62 3.09 -21.26 -11.06
N ALA A 63 2.23 -21.53 -12.03
CA ALA A 63 1.94 -20.56 -13.07
C ALA A 63 1.25 -19.30 -12.48
N PRO A 64 1.49 -18.11 -13.05
CA PRO A 64 0.74 -16.91 -12.70
C PRO A 64 -0.77 -17.14 -12.80
N ASN A 65 -1.54 -16.46 -11.94
CA ASN A 65 -3.02 -16.54 -11.89
C ASN A 65 -3.64 -17.88 -11.47
N THR A 66 -2.83 -18.87 -11.08
CA THR A 66 -3.32 -20.12 -10.48
C THR A 66 -4.21 -19.81 -9.27
N LYS A 67 -5.45 -20.31 -9.27
CA LYS A 67 -6.49 -19.97 -8.27
C LYS A 67 -6.51 -20.89 -7.05
N THR A 68 -6.07 -22.13 -7.23
CA THR A 68 -6.05 -23.15 -6.18
C THR A 68 -4.65 -23.73 -6.14
N VAL A 69 -4.08 -23.78 -4.93
CA VAL A 69 -2.72 -24.26 -4.70
C VAL A 69 -2.77 -25.28 -3.58
N ASP A 70 -2.25 -26.46 -3.85
CA ASP A 70 -1.98 -27.43 -2.81
C ASP A 70 -0.67 -27.05 -2.10
N MET A 71 -0.80 -26.50 -0.90
CA MET A 71 0.35 -26.08 -0.09
C MET A 71 1.21 -27.25 0.40
N THR A 72 0.76 -28.50 0.29
CA THR A 72 1.58 -29.67 0.66
C THR A 72 2.54 -30.07 -0.46
N THR A 73 2.11 -29.95 -1.72
CA THR A 73 2.88 -30.44 -2.89
C THR A 73 3.53 -29.33 -3.70
N VAL A 74 3.03 -28.09 -3.65
CA VAL A 74 3.63 -26.97 -4.40
C VAL A 74 5.08 -26.75 -3.99
N GLN A 75 5.95 -26.53 -4.97
CA GLN A 75 7.33 -26.14 -4.72
C GLN A 75 7.35 -24.76 -4.05
N LYS A 76 8.24 -24.58 -3.07
CA LYS A 76 8.32 -23.35 -2.27
C LYS A 76 9.75 -22.87 -2.23
N PHE A 77 9.93 -21.57 -2.44
CA PHE A 77 11.21 -20.88 -2.40
C PHE A 77 11.16 -19.78 -1.34
N ILE A 78 12.11 -19.79 -0.43
CA ILE A 78 12.29 -18.73 0.57
C ILE A 78 13.22 -17.68 -0.03
N LEU A 79 12.80 -16.43 0.02
CA LEU A 79 13.62 -15.26 -0.30
C LEU A 79 13.93 -14.54 1.02
N SER A 80 15.21 -14.38 1.35
CA SER A 80 15.65 -13.77 2.60
C SER A 80 16.89 -12.90 2.41
N GLY A 81 16.85 -11.66 2.88
CA GLY A 81 17.96 -10.72 2.76
C GLY A 81 17.58 -9.33 3.21
N ASP A 82 18.25 -8.32 2.69
CA ASP A 82 18.04 -6.93 3.07
C ASP A 82 17.76 -6.04 1.86
N TRP A 83 17.10 -4.92 2.13
CA TRP A 83 16.83 -3.86 1.17
C TRP A 83 17.02 -2.49 1.80
N SER A 84 17.26 -1.48 0.96
CA SER A 84 17.33 -0.09 1.38
C SER A 84 16.87 0.85 0.26
N MET A 85 16.35 2.00 0.66
CA MET A 85 15.89 3.06 -0.21
C MET A 85 16.21 4.43 0.42
N SER A 86 16.65 5.38 -0.38
CA SER A 86 16.85 6.77 0.05
C SER A 86 16.31 7.76 -0.97
N VAL A 87 15.65 8.80 -0.46
CA VAL A 87 15.12 9.93 -1.23
C VAL A 87 15.68 11.21 -0.64
N ASN A 88 16.20 12.09 -1.49
CA ASN A 88 16.74 13.39 -1.10
C ASN A 88 16.07 14.50 -1.91
N LYS A 89 15.38 15.42 -1.24
CA LYS A 89 14.67 16.55 -1.86
C LYS A 89 13.75 16.11 -3.02
N GLY A 90 13.09 14.97 -2.86
CA GLY A 90 12.16 14.37 -3.81
C GLY A 90 12.80 13.55 -4.93
N ASN A 91 14.13 13.38 -4.93
CA ASN A 91 14.83 12.54 -5.89
C ASN A 91 15.25 11.22 -5.26
N LEU A 92 15.00 10.11 -5.94
CA LEU A 92 15.53 8.81 -5.52
C LEU A 92 17.05 8.83 -5.68
N THR A 93 17.78 8.60 -4.58
CA THR A 93 19.25 8.52 -4.61
C THR A 93 19.74 7.08 -4.53
N SER A 94 18.97 6.18 -3.92
CA SER A 94 19.24 4.75 -3.95
C SER A 94 17.97 3.93 -3.76
N LEU A 95 17.92 2.78 -4.42
CA LEU A 95 17.06 1.65 -4.10
C LEU A 95 17.80 0.38 -4.49
N ALA A 96 18.01 -0.50 -3.51
CA ALA A 96 18.71 -1.75 -3.73
C ALA A 96 18.19 -2.85 -2.80
N ALA A 97 18.27 -4.09 -3.25
CA ALA A 97 18.03 -5.27 -2.44
C ALA A 97 19.04 -6.36 -2.77
N ASN A 98 19.46 -7.13 -1.76
CA ASN A 98 20.28 -8.31 -1.93
C ASN A 98 19.72 -9.42 -1.05
N PHE A 99 19.31 -10.52 -1.66
CA PHE A 99 18.66 -11.61 -0.95
C PHE A 99 19.05 -12.98 -1.51
N TYR A 100 19.06 -13.97 -0.64
CA TYR A 100 19.22 -15.37 -0.98
C TYR A 100 17.86 -15.96 -1.33
N THR A 101 17.86 -16.87 -2.29
CA THR A 101 16.73 -17.70 -2.66
C THR A 101 17.12 -19.17 -2.53
N GLY A 102 16.24 -19.99 -1.95
CA GLY A 102 16.43 -21.43 -1.85
C GLY A 102 15.13 -22.20 -1.64
N PRO A 103 15.05 -23.47 -2.07
CA PRO A 103 13.87 -24.30 -1.83
C PRO A 103 13.69 -24.61 -0.33
N VAL A 104 12.45 -24.63 0.16
CA VAL A 104 12.12 -24.92 1.57
C VAL A 104 12.64 -26.30 2.02
N GLY A 105 12.63 -27.29 1.13
CA GLY A 105 13.11 -28.65 1.42
C GLY A 105 14.64 -28.82 1.38
N GLY A 106 15.41 -27.74 1.21
CA GLY A 106 16.84 -27.80 0.93
C GLY A 106 17.14 -28.19 -0.52
N GLY A 107 18.40 -28.06 -0.92
CA GLY A 107 18.86 -28.36 -2.29
C GLY A 107 20.05 -27.51 -2.72
N ILE A 108 20.59 -27.81 -3.90
CA ILE A 108 21.79 -27.16 -4.47
C ILE A 108 21.48 -25.90 -5.28
N THR A 109 20.21 -25.51 -5.39
CA THR A 109 19.77 -24.38 -6.22
C THR A 109 19.76 -23.05 -5.48
N ASN A 110 20.39 -22.99 -4.30
CA ASN A 110 20.55 -21.75 -3.56
C ASN A 110 21.39 -20.76 -4.37
N HIS A 111 20.86 -19.55 -4.54
CA HIS A 111 21.57 -18.48 -5.22
C HIS A 111 21.17 -17.15 -4.61
N THR A 112 21.92 -16.12 -4.96
CA THR A 112 21.60 -14.74 -4.58
C THR A 112 20.94 -14.01 -5.73
N HIS A 113 20.11 -13.02 -5.37
CA HIS A 113 19.56 -12.03 -6.27
C HIS A 113 19.97 -10.65 -5.82
N GLN A 114 20.24 -9.78 -6.79
CA GLN A 114 20.54 -8.37 -6.56
C GLN A 114 19.58 -7.51 -7.36
N LEU A 115 18.87 -6.60 -6.69
CA LEU A 115 18.10 -5.54 -7.35
C LEU A 115 18.88 -4.25 -7.22
N SER A 116 19.14 -3.59 -8.34
CA SER A 116 20.02 -2.41 -8.37
C SER A 116 19.64 -1.44 -9.47
N ASN A 117 20.21 -0.24 -9.42
CA ASN A 117 20.12 0.74 -10.50
C ASN A 117 18.66 1.10 -10.85
N PHE A 118 17.80 1.29 -9.83
CA PHE A 118 16.41 1.66 -10.08
C PHE A 118 16.31 3.06 -10.70
N ARG A 119 15.64 3.14 -11.84
CA ARG A 119 15.36 4.37 -12.58
C ARG A 119 13.86 4.62 -12.54
N VAL A 120 13.45 5.65 -11.83
CA VAL A 120 12.04 6.02 -11.68
C VAL A 120 11.48 6.47 -13.03
N ASN A 121 10.32 5.95 -13.42
CA ASN A 121 9.58 6.48 -14.55
C ASN A 121 8.88 7.78 -14.12
N ASN A 122 9.56 8.91 -14.31
CA ASN A 122 9.09 10.21 -13.87
C ASN A 122 9.03 11.23 -15.01
N SER A 123 8.26 10.94 -16.06
CA SER A 123 8.13 11.82 -17.24
C SER A 123 7.62 13.24 -16.91
N ASN A 124 6.94 13.42 -15.78
CA ASN A 124 6.36 14.70 -15.35
C ASN A 124 7.18 15.42 -14.27
N ASN A 125 8.39 14.93 -13.95
CA ASN A 125 9.26 15.49 -12.90
C ASN A 125 8.55 15.69 -11.54
N VAL A 126 7.61 14.80 -11.21
CA VAL A 126 6.89 14.82 -9.94
C VAL A 126 7.85 14.38 -8.82
N PRO A 127 8.09 15.20 -7.79
CA PRO A 127 8.98 14.81 -6.69
C PRO A 127 8.41 13.61 -5.93
N ILE A 128 9.27 12.68 -5.52
CA ILE A 128 8.89 11.59 -4.62
C ILE A 128 8.54 12.17 -3.25
N GLN A 129 7.38 11.78 -2.73
CA GLN A 129 6.88 12.23 -1.44
C GLN A 129 6.51 11.02 -0.59
N LEU A 130 6.88 11.07 0.68
CA LEU A 130 6.32 10.21 1.71
C LEU A 130 5.00 10.84 2.17
N THR A 131 3.91 10.11 1.99
CA THR A 131 2.59 10.58 2.43
C THR A 131 2.51 10.69 3.96
N PRO A 132 1.51 11.39 4.51
CA PRO A 132 1.32 11.50 5.96
C PRO A 132 1.23 10.16 6.71
N ASP A 133 0.63 9.14 6.07
CA ASP A 133 0.54 7.78 6.60
C ASP A 133 1.83 6.97 6.42
N LYS A 134 2.88 7.56 5.84
CA LYS A 134 4.20 6.97 5.56
C LYS A 134 4.19 5.95 4.41
N THR A 135 3.31 6.16 3.44
CA THR A 135 3.23 5.36 2.22
C THR A 135 4.00 6.03 1.07
N VAL A 136 4.64 5.23 0.23
CA VAL A 136 5.23 5.69 -1.03
C VAL A 136 5.07 4.59 -2.09
N SER A 137 4.76 4.99 -3.32
CA SER A 137 4.66 4.10 -4.47
C SER A 137 5.53 4.65 -5.60
N LEU A 138 6.40 3.80 -6.15
CA LEU A 138 7.30 4.11 -7.23
C LEU A 138 7.10 3.11 -8.36
N SER A 139 7.12 3.59 -9.60
CA SER A 139 7.20 2.74 -10.79
C SER A 139 8.39 3.16 -11.63
N GLY A 140 9.03 2.20 -12.28
CA GLY A 140 10.27 2.43 -13.01
C GLY A 140 10.83 1.14 -13.59
N VAL A 141 12.12 1.14 -13.84
CA VAL A 141 12.88 -0.04 -14.27
C VAL A 141 14.10 -0.23 -13.38
N LEU A 142 14.57 -1.47 -13.20
CA LEU A 142 15.80 -1.79 -12.48
C LEU A 142 16.56 -2.94 -13.13
N ASP A 143 17.81 -3.14 -12.70
CA ASP A 143 18.61 -4.28 -13.13
C ASP A 143 18.54 -5.39 -12.06
N VAL A 144 18.34 -6.63 -12.52
CA VAL A 144 18.31 -7.84 -11.69
C VAL A 144 19.57 -8.66 -11.94
N GLY A 145 20.32 -8.95 -10.89
CA GLY A 145 21.45 -9.86 -10.91
C GLY A 145 21.16 -11.19 -10.22
N THR A 146 21.92 -12.22 -10.59
CA THR A 146 21.99 -13.51 -9.90
C THR A 146 23.45 -13.88 -9.66
N ASN A 147 23.79 -14.31 -8.44
CA ASN A 147 25.15 -14.69 -8.05
C ASN A 147 26.22 -13.63 -8.42
N GLY A 148 25.90 -12.36 -8.20
CA GLY A 148 26.79 -11.23 -8.49
C GLY A 148 26.95 -10.92 -9.98
N LYS A 149 26.25 -11.63 -10.88
CA LYS A 149 26.24 -11.39 -12.31
C LYS A 149 24.91 -10.77 -12.74
N LYS A 150 24.95 -9.86 -13.69
CA LYS A 150 23.75 -9.26 -14.27
C LYS A 150 22.96 -10.33 -15.05
N ALA A 151 21.67 -10.47 -14.75
CA ALA A 151 20.79 -11.48 -15.33
C ALA A 151 19.73 -10.86 -16.26
N TRP A 152 19.06 -9.79 -15.80
CA TRP A 152 18.08 -9.05 -16.59
C TRP A 152 18.29 -7.54 -16.42
N ASN A 153 18.10 -6.78 -17.50
CA ASN A 153 18.21 -5.32 -17.51
C ASN A 153 16.83 -4.70 -17.70
N ASP A 154 16.67 -3.48 -17.22
CA ASP A 154 15.47 -2.66 -17.46
C ASP A 154 14.15 -3.38 -17.12
N VAL A 155 14.15 -4.18 -16.05
CA VAL A 155 12.97 -4.92 -15.59
C VAL A 155 11.96 -3.94 -15.05
N HIS A 156 10.77 -3.89 -15.66
CA HIS A 156 9.69 -3.04 -15.18
C HIS A 156 9.32 -3.43 -13.76
N THR A 157 9.35 -2.43 -12.88
CA THR A 157 9.22 -2.65 -11.45
C THR A 157 8.31 -1.63 -10.82
N THR A 158 7.44 -2.10 -9.94
CA THR A 158 6.69 -1.27 -8.99
C THR A 158 7.16 -1.59 -7.57
N VAL A 159 7.47 -0.56 -6.81
CA VAL A 159 7.81 -0.66 -5.38
C VAL A 159 6.79 0.11 -4.58
N VAL A 160 6.16 -0.55 -3.61
CA VAL A 160 5.23 0.06 -2.68
C VAL A 160 5.76 -0.15 -1.27
N ILE A 161 5.95 0.94 -0.54
CA ILE A 161 6.14 0.88 0.91
C ILE A 161 4.85 1.34 1.55
N SER A 162 4.23 0.47 2.34
CA SER A 162 2.93 0.73 2.95
C SER A 162 3.10 1.11 4.41
N LYS A 163 2.60 2.30 4.74
CA LYS A 163 2.53 2.83 6.11
C LYS A 163 3.85 2.85 6.89
N GLY A 164 4.98 2.85 6.18
CA GLY A 164 6.33 2.74 6.75
C GLY A 164 6.60 1.41 7.45
N ARG A 165 5.85 0.34 7.11
CA ARG A 165 5.94 -0.98 7.79
C ARG A 165 6.37 -2.11 6.89
N THR A 166 5.90 -2.14 5.66
CA THR A 166 6.19 -3.23 4.70
C THR A 166 6.63 -2.66 3.38
N ILE A 167 7.45 -3.43 2.66
CA ILE A 167 7.78 -3.19 1.26
C ILE A 167 7.20 -4.31 0.42
N THR A 168 6.76 -3.97 -0.77
CA THR A 168 6.38 -4.91 -1.81
C THR A 168 7.05 -4.50 -3.10
N ILE A 169 7.77 -5.43 -3.72
CA ILE A 169 8.50 -5.24 -4.97
C ILE A 169 7.88 -6.16 -6.00
N SER A 170 7.28 -5.58 -7.04
CA SER A 170 6.69 -6.29 -8.17
C SER A 170 7.62 -6.17 -9.36
N LEU A 171 8.19 -7.28 -9.81
CA LEU A 171 8.96 -7.35 -11.05
C LEU A 171 8.05 -7.87 -12.17
N ALA A 172 8.09 -7.26 -13.35
CA ALA A 172 7.31 -7.74 -14.48
C ALA A 172 7.74 -9.15 -14.88
N ASP A 173 6.78 -10.09 -14.88
CA ASP A 173 7.03 -11.50 -15.11
C ASP A 173 7.73 -11.76 -16.46
N LYS A 174 7.24 -11.10 -17.52
CA LYS A 174 7.81 -11.20 -18.88
C LYS A 174 9.27 -10.75 -18.95
N ASP A 175 9.65 -9.75 -18.15
CA ASP A 175 11.01 -9.17 -18.18
C ASP A 175 12.01 -10.05 -17.43
N THR A 176 11.51 -10.95 -16.58
CA THR A 176 12.31 -11.91 -15.80
C THR A 176 12.14 -13.34 -16.30
N GLN A 177 11.57 -13.55 -17.49
CA GLN A 177 11.32 -14.88 -18.08
C GLN A 177 10.57 -15.81 -17.10
N SER A 178 9.63 -15.23 -16.38
CA SER A 178 8.86 -15.90 -15.33
C SER A 178 9.67 -16.46 -14.16
N HIS A 179 10.90 -15.97 -13.91
CA HIS A 179 11.77 -16.46 -12.83
C HIS A 179 11.14 -16.34 -11.43
N PHE A 180 10.31 -15.31 -11.22
CA PHE A 180 9.60 -15.08 -9.95
C PHE A 180 8.12 -15.52 -10.01
N MET A 181 7.73 -16.25 -11.06
CA MET A 181 6.40 -16.87 -11.19
C MET A 181 5.23 -15.88 -11.06
N GLY A 182 5.43 -14.64 -11.52
CA GLY A 182 4.49 -13.53 -11.42
C GLY A 182 4.16 -13.07 -9.99
N GLN A 183 4.91 -13.53 -8.99
CA GLN A 183 4.67 -13.20 -7.58
C GLN A 183 5.47 -11.97 -7.14
N GLN A 184 4.87 -11.22 -6.22
CA GLN A 184 5.52 -10.06 -5.60
C GLN A 184 6.49 -10.53 -4.51
N ILE A 185 7.56 -9.76 -4.31
CA ILE A 185 8.55 -9.99 -3.26
C ILE A 185 8.19 -9.09 -2.07
N TYR A 186 8.03 -9.68 -0.90
CA TYR A 186 7.64 -8.97 0.33
C TYR A 186 8.81 -8.80 1.29
N GLY A 187 8.77 -7.69 2.03
CA GLY A 187 9.70 -7.41 3.11
C GLY A 187 9.08 -6.53 4.20
N ILE A 188 9.79 -6.42 5.31
CA ILE A 188 9.44 -5.55 6.45
C ILE A 188 10.41 -4.37 6.51
N VAL A 189 9.91 -3.22 6.94
CA VAL A 189 10.72 -2.03 7.25
C VAL A 189 11.29 -2.19 8.66
N LYS A 190 12.62 -2.18 8.77
CA LYS A 190 13.34 -2.19 10.06
C LYS A 190 13.49 -0.76 10.59
N ARG A 191 13.81 0.20 9.71
CA ARG A 191 14.01 1.61 10.07
C ARG A 191 13.45 2.54 8.99
N LEU A 192 12.89 3.66 9.46
CA LEU A 192 12.49 4.81 8.66
C LEU A 192 13.07 6.05 9.32
N ASN A 193 13.87 6.81 8.58
CA ASN A 193 14.41 8.09 8.99
C ASN A 193 13.81 9.19 8.10
N ILE A 194 13.24 10.22 8.72
CA ILE A 194 12.65 11.38 8.05
C ILE A 194 13.53 12.58 8.43
N GLN A 195 13.92 13.39 7.44
CA GLN A 195 14.78 14.57 7.61
C GLN A 195 13.98 15.85 7.39
#